data_AF-A0A2N3QQS4-F1
#
_entry.id   AF-A0A2N3QQS4-F1
#
_cell.length_a   1.000
_cell.length_b   1.000
_cell.length_c   1.000
_cell.angle_alpha   90.00
_cell.angle_beta   90.00
_cell.angle_gamma   90.00
#
_symmetry.space_group_name_H-M   'P 1'
#
loop_
_entity.id
_entity.type
_entity.pdbx_description
1 polymer ?
#
loop_
_entity_poly.entity_id
_entity_poly.type
_entity_poly.pdbx_seq_one_letter_code
_entity_poly.pdbx_strand_id
1 'polypeptide(L)'
;MGKDKQTLLLETLRVLKKGGTFAIHDIMSKARYGDMNAFVSKLKAMGYEDVQLIDTTDGKFMSRKEAVLLGLCGSTLLIGKK
;
A
#
# COMPACT_ATOMS: atom_id res chain seq x y z
N MET A 1 -11.77 7.81 14.95
CA MET A 1 -11.07 6.54 14.65
C MET A 1 -11.07 6.38 13.14
N GLY A 2 -9.90 6.27 12.51
CA GLY A 2 -9.79 6.22 11.06
C GLY A 2 -10.58 5.03 10.50
N LYS A 3 -11.50 5.30 9.57
CA LYS A 3 -12.25 4.31 8.80
C LYS A 3 -11.25 3.29 8.23
N ASP A 4 -11.56 2.00 8.26
CA ASP A 4 -10.70 0.94 7.71
C ASP A 4 -10.29 1.27 6.27
N LYS A 5 -9.05 1.73 6.11
CA LYS A 5 -8.56 2.19 4.82
C LYS A 5 -8.32 1.05 3.84
N GLN A 6 -8.31 -0.21 4.28
CA GLN A 6 -8.30 -1.34 3.35
C GLN A 6 -9.60 -1.40 2.53
N THR A 7 -10.73 -1.05 3.14
CA THR A 7 -12.02 -0.93 2.43
C THR A 7 -11.96 0.17 1.37
N LEU A 8 -11.31 1.30 1.67
CA LEU A 8 -11.09 2.37 0.69
C LEU A 8 -10.21 1.91 -0.48
N LEU A 9 -9.12 1.17 -0.20
CA LEU A 9 -8.27 0.61 -1.25
C LEU A 9 -9.07 -0.34 -2.16
N LEU A 10 -9.92 -1.19 -1.62
CA LEU A 10 -10.76 -2.07 -2.43
C LEU A 10 -11.72 -1.29 -3.34
N GLU A 11 -12.31 -0.20 -2.84
CA GLU A 11 -13.16 0.66 -3.67
C GLU A 11 -12.36 1.38 -4.76
N THR A 12 -11.16 1.87 -4.45
CA THR A 12 -10.23 2.42 -5.47
C THR A 12 -9.89 1.39 -6.54
N LEU A 13 -9.63 0.13 -6.14
CA LEU A 13 -9.29 -0.93 -7.09
C LEU A 13 -10.51 -1.47 -7.85
N ARG A 14 -11.74 -1.24 -7.37
CA ARG A 14 -12.97 -1.66 -8.06
C ARG A 14 -13.09 -1.01 -9.44
N VAL A 15 -12.72 0.26 -9.58
CA VAL A 15 -12.80 1.01 -10.85
C VAL A 15 -11.65 0.73 -11.82
N LEU A 16 -10.59 0.07 -11.37
CA LEU A 16 -9.48 -0.32 -12.22
C LEU A 16 -9.97 -1.36 -13.25
N LYS A 17 -9.62 -1.16 -14.53
CA LYS A 17 -9.94 -2.11 -15.60
C LYS A 17 -9.10 -3.39 -15.44
N LYS A 18 -9.61 -4.53 -15.92
CA LYS A 18 -8.83 -5.77 -16.03
C LYS A 18 -7.60 -5.51 -16.91
N GLY A 19 -6.44 -6.00 -16.47
CA GLY A 19 -5.13 -5.73 -17.06
C GLY A 19 -4.50 -4.41 -16.61
N GLY A 20 -5.21 -3.56 -15.86
CA GLY A 20 -4.72 -2.26 -15.41
C GLY A 20 -3.72 -2.37 -14.27
N THR A 21 -2.66 -1.57 -14.34
CA THR A 21 -1.63 -1.46 -13.29
C THR A 21 -2.00 -0.36 -12.29
N PHE A 22 -1.63 -0.55 -11.03
CA PHE A 22 -1.77 0.46 -9.98
C PHE A 22 -0.48 0.63 -9.18
N ALA A 23 -0.29 1.85 -8.69
CA ALA A 23 0.73 2.22 -7.71
C ALA A 23 0.11 3.24 -6.75
N ILE A 24 0.00 2.88 -5.47
CA ILE A 24 -0.62 3.69 -4.43
C ILE A 24 0.42 3.92 -3.34
N HIS A 25 0.75 5.18 -3.07
CA HIS A 25 1.69 5.57 -2.04
C HIS A 25 0.94 6.28 -0.91
N ASP A 26 1.08 5.77 0.32
CA ASP A 26 0.60 6.44 1.54
C ASP A 26 1.44 5.92 2.73
N ILE A 27 1.24 6.52 3.90
CA ILE A 27 1.73 6.03 5.19
C ILE A 27 0.87 4.82 5.59
N MET A 28 1.28 3.62 5.16
CA MET A 28 0.54 2.36 5.36
C MET A 28 0.87 1.68 6.69
N SER A 29 0.96 2.47 7.77
CA SER A 29 1.21 1.94 9.11
C SER A 29 0.05 1.08 9.61
N LYS A 30 0.34 0.14 10.52
CA LYS A 30 -0.67 -0.77 11.10
C LYS A 30 -1.85 -0.01 11.73
N ALA A 31 -1.62 1.16 12.32
CA ALA A 31 -2.66 1.99 12.91
C ALA A 31 -3.62 2.61 11.86
N ARG A 32 -3.15 2.83 10.62
CA ARG A 32 -3.94 3.45 9.54
C ARG A 32 -4.58 2.42 8.62
N TYR A 33 -3.88 1.31 8.37
CA TYR A 33 -4.22 0.34 7.33
C TYR A 33 -4.30 -1.11 7.83
N GLY A 34 -4.06 -1.40 9.11
CA GLY A 34 -4.05 -2.77 9.61
C GLY A 34 -2.90 -3.60 9.05
N ASP A 35 -3.12 -4.91 8.87
CA ASP A 35 -2.13 -5.81 8.30
C ASP A 35 -2.14 -5.76 6.77
N MET A 36 -1.19 -5.02 6.20
CA MET A 36 -1.05 -4.88 4.76
C MET A 36 -0.48 -6.12 4.07
N ASN A 37 0.25 -6.99 4.78
CA ASN A 37 0.70 -8.26 4.19
C ASN A 37 -0.50 -9.21 3.99
N ALA A 38 -1.40 -9.26 4.97
CA ALA A 38 -2.68 -9.97 4.82
C ALA A 38 -3.52 -9.37 3.68
N PHE A 39 -3.51 -8.05 3.52
CA PHE A 39 -4.19 -7.37 2.41
C PHE A 39 -3.61 -7.73 1.04
N VAL A 40 -2.28 -7.80 0.90
CA VAL A 40 -1.62 -8.29 -0.33
C VAL A 40 -2.06 -9.71 -0.66
N SER A 41 -2.06 -10.62 0.32
CA SER A 41 -2.52 -12.00 0.14
C SER A 41 -3.98 -12.05 -0.32
N LYS A 42 -4.84 -11.20 0.24
CA LYS A 42 -6.24 -11.06 -0.18
C LYS A 42 -6.35 -10.61 -1.64
N LEU A 43 -5.59 -9.60 -2.07
CA LEU A 43 -5.61 -9.14 -3.47
C LEU A 43 -5.14 -10.25 -4.42
N LYS A 44 -4.08 -10.98 -4.08
CA LYS A 44 -3.63 -12.14 -4.87
C LYS A 44 -4.70 -13.22 -4.97
N ALA A 45 -5.39 -13.52 -3.87
CA ALA A 45 -6.52 -14.47 -3.88
C ALA A 45 -7.71 -13.99 -4.73
N MET A 46 -7.88 -12.67 -4.91
CA MET A 46 -8.88 -12.08 -5.81
C MET A 46 -8.45 -12.07 -7.29
N GLY A 47 -7.23 -12.54 -7.61
CA GLY A 47 -6.72 -12.63 -8.98
C GLY A 47 -5.84 -11.47 -9.44
N TYR A 48 -5.46 -10.55 -8.54
CA TYR A 48 -4.51 -9.49 -8.86
C TYR A 48 -3.09 -10.08 -9.00
N GLU A 49 -2.37 -9.64 -10.03
CA GLU A 49 -1.03 -10.07 -10.38
C GLU A 49 0.03 -9.12 -9.77
N ASP A 50 1.23 -9.65 -9.51
CA ASP A 50 2.43 -8.90 -9.09
C ASP A 50 2.25 -7.95 -7.90
N VAL A 51 1.30 -8.24 -7.01
CA VAL A 51 0.99 -7.38 -5.86
C VAL A 51 2.14 -7.38 -4.84
N GLN A 52 2.69 -6.19 -4.55
CA GLN A 52 3.86 -5.99 -3.69
C GLN A 52 3.71 -4.75 -2.82
N LEU A 53 4.39 -4.78 -1.67
CA LEU A 53 4.63 -3.61 -0.81
C LEU A 53 6.11 -3.25 -0.90
N ILE A 54 6.40 -1.98 -1.16
CA ILE A 54 7.75 -1.44 -1.22
C ILE A 54 7.88 -0.39 -0.12
N ASP A 55 8.72 -0.65 0.89
CA ASP A 55 9.09 0.36 1.88
C ASP A 55 9.85 1.48 1.16
N THR A 56 9.35 2.71 1.28
CA THR A 56 9.98 3.88 0.64
C THR A 56 10.96 4.60 1.55
N THR A 57 11.13 4.12 2.79
CA THR A 57 11.98 4.71 3.83
C THR A 57 13.30 3.96 4.06
N ASP A 58 13.58 2.95 3.23
CA ASP A 58 14.73 2.05 3.33
C ASP A 58 16.05 2.61 2.78
N GLY A 59 16.05 3.86 2.30
CA GLY A 59 17.19 4.52 1.68
C GLY A 59 17.15 4.58 0.15
N LYS A 60 16.23 3.86 -0.52
CA LYS A 60 16.09 3.94 -1.98
C LYS A 60 15.40 5.24 -2.45
N PHE A 61 14.38 5.69 -1.71
CA PHE A 61 13.64 6.92 -2.01
C PHE A 61 13.93 8.01 -0.98
N MET A 62 13.85 7.67 0.31
CA MET A 62 14.30 8.52 1.40
C MET A 62 14.99 7.68 2.45
N SER A 63 15.90 8.29 3.20
CA SER A 63 16.50 7.65 4.35
C SER A 63 15.49 7.52 5.49
N ARG A 64 15.71 6.53 6.36
CA ARG A 64 14.91 6.36 7.57
C ARG A 64 14.97 7.59 8.49
N LYS A 65 16.10 8.32 8.51
CA LYS A 65 16.25 9.54 9.32
C LYS A 65 15.34 10.67 8.83
N GLU A 66 15.29 10.88 7.52
CA GLU A 66 14.37 11.86 6.89
C GLU A 66 12.93 11.48 7.14
N ALA A 67 12.58 10.19 7.00
CA ALA A 67 11.24 9.70 7.27
C ALA A 67 10.79 9.96 8.71
N VAL A 68 11.67 9.80 9.70
CA VAL A 68 11.39 10.13 11.10
C VAL A 68 11.21 11.64 11.29
N LEU A 69 12.14 12.44 10.77
CA LEU A 69 12.12 13.90 10.91
C LEU A 69 10.84 14.53 10.34
N LEU A 70 10.36 14.00 9.21
CA LEU A 70 9.18 14.51 8.50
C LEU A 70 7.87 13.82 8.92
N GLY A 71 7.90 12.85 9.84
CA GLY A 71 6.71 12.12 10.26
C GLY A 71 6.13 11.16 9.21
N LEU A 72 6.98 10.67 8.29
CA LEU A 72 6.64 9.80 7.17
C LEU A 72 6.92 8.31 7.44
N CYS A 73 7.15 7.93 8.69
CA CYS A 73 7.38 6.54 9.09
C CYS A 73 6.25 5.61 8.62
N GLY A 74 6.60 4.55 7.89
CA GLY A 74 5.65 3.62 7.29
C GLY A 74 5.11 4.05 5.93
N SER A 75 5.80 4.98 5.24
CA SER A 75 5.52 5.30 3.85
C SER A 75 5.83 4.11 2.96
N THR A 76 4.80 3.60 2.28
CA THR A 76 4.86 2.36 1.52
C THR A 76 4.16 2.52 0.19
N LEU A 77 4.77 1.99 -0.86
CA LEU A 77 4.16 1.82 -2.18
C LEU A 77 3.47 0.46 -2.24
N LEU A 78 2.15 0.45 -2.42
CA LEU A 78 1.39 -0.73 -2.82
C LEU A 78 1.27 -0.72 -4.34
N ILE A 79 1.81 -1.74 -5.00
CA ILE A 79 1.77 -1.87 -6.46
C ILE A 79 1.13 -3.19 -6.86
N GLY A 80 0.67 -3.28 -8.11
CA GLY A 80 0.22 -4.53 -8.73
C GLY A 80 -0.55 -4.31 -10.02
N LYS A 81 -1.20 -5.37 -10.51
CA LYS A 81 -2.05 -5.36 -11.69
C LYS A 81 -3.35 -6.13 -11.43
N LYS A 82 -4.47 -5.66 -11.95
CA LYS A 82 -5.80 -6.29 -11.81
C LYS A 82 -6.13 -7.25 -12.93
#